data_AF-D4C9B4-F1
#
_entry.id   AF-D4C9B4-F1
#
_cell.length_a   1.000
_cell.length_b   1.000
_cell.length_c   1.000
_cell.angle_alpha   90.00
_cell.angle_beta   90.00
_cell.angle_gamma   90.00
#
_symmetry.space_group_name_H-M   'P 1'
#
loop_
_entity.id
_entity.type
_entity.pdbx_description
1 polymer ?
#
loop_
_entity_poly.entity_id
_entity_poly.type
_entity_poly.pdbx_seq_one_letter_code
_entity_poly.pdbx_strand_id
1 'polypeptide(L)'
;MPAYFNLSLQFERKSLYSDFVKDFFEALEQAGMQYLSGYWEADGNSRNEIIQWNQMKLEKDFQLGFTEHYSHDYKQVLYSFHGYSEVRGFWMNQYPEKGCFTYELIIPEDEVLTHEGGGVLEKEHEKILMELAKRIWEFSYIRSIQTGLEGDDASAGPAEMKQGKAPKMHPFAILGEKYMMKEIKGLMIRPLNGKRKGWLYYRQP
;
A
#
# COMPACT_ATOMS: atom_id res chain seq x y z
N MET A 1 -7.54 -16.05 -10.60
CA MET A 1 -6.99 -15.28 -9.47
C MET A 1 -8.19 -14.79 -8.70
N PRO A 2 -8.19 -14.90 -7.36
CA PRO A 2 -9.23 -14.25 -6.56
C PRO A 2 -9.17 -12.74 -6.79
N ALA A 3 -10.28 -12.04 -6.56
CA ALA A 3 -10.25 -10.60 -6.45
C ALA A 3 -9.48 -10.18 -5.20
N TYR A 4 -8.85 -9.00 -5.24
CA TYR A 4 -7.99 -8.54 -4.16
C TYR A 4 -8.41 -7.19 -3.57
N PHE A 5 -8.51 -7.16 -2.24
CA PHE A 5 -8.48 -5.94 -1.45
C PHE A 5 -7.05 -5.41 -1.41
N ASN A 6 -6.86 -4.10 -1.57
CA ASN A 6 -5.53 -3.50 -1.57
C ASN A 6 -5.36 -2.34 -0.58
N LEU A 7 -4.15 -2.21 -0.02
CA LEU A 7 -3.63 -0.99 0.56
C LEU A 7 -2.53 -0.44 -0.37
N SER A 8 -2.79 0.70 -0.99
CA SER A 8 -1.80 1.45 -1.79
C SER A 8 -1.01 2.40 -0.90
N LEU A 9 0.27 2.10 -0.64
CA LEU A 9 1.19 2.94 0.12
C LEU A 9 2.02 3.78 -0.84
N GLN A 10 1.73 5.08 -0.94
CA GLN A 10 2.33 5.95 -1.95
C GLN A 10 3.52 6.75 -1.41
N PHE A 11 4.52 6.94 -2.27
CA PHE A 11 5.75 7.68 -1.98
C PHE A 11 6.05 8.68 -3.09
N GLU A 12 6.67 9.80 -2.75
CA GLU A 12 7.24 10.70 -3.75
C GLU A 12 8.63 10.20 -4.15
N ARG A 13 8.98 10.20 -5.45
CA ARG A 13 10.30 9.75 -5.95
C ARG A 13 11.46 10.40 -5.20
N LYS A 14 11.37 11.69 -4.88
CA LYS A 14 12.40 12.45 -4.15
C LYS A 14 12.68 11.92 -2.73
N SER A 15 11.84 11.02 -2.21
CA SER A 15 12.01 10.37 -0.92
C SER A 15 12.79 9.06 -1.01
N LEU A 16 13.12 8.58 -2.21
CA LEU A 16 13.96 7.41 -2.40
C LEU A 16 15.41 7.73 -2.00
N TYR A 17 16.01 6.84 -1.21
CA TYR A 17 17.42 6.85 -0.82
C TYR A 17 17.97 5.41 -0.92
N SER A 18 19.29 5.23 -0.74
CA SER A 18 20.02 3.99 -1.03
C SER A 18 19.51 2.74 -0.31
N ASP A 19 18.99 2.89 0.91
CA ASP A 19 18.54 1.78 1.76
C ASP A 19 17.02 1.76 1.96
N PHE A 20 16.30 2.49 1.10
CA PHE A 20 14.87 2.71 1.26
C PHE A 20 14.07 1.41 1.34
N VAL A 21 14.29 0.46 0.43
CA VAL A 21 13.51 -0.79 0.40
C VAL A 21 13.78 -1.65 1.64
N LYS A 22 15.04 -1.67 2.11
CA LYS A 22 15.43 -2.38 3.32
C LYS A 22 14.71 -1.80 4.54
N ASP A 23 14.82 -0.50 4.74
CA ASP A 23 14.24 0.19 5.89
C ASP A 23 12.70 0.13 5.86
N PHE A 24 12.10 0.19 4.67
CA PHE A 24 10.67 0.00 4.52
C PHE A 24 10.23 -1.42 4.89
N PHE A 25 10.96 -2.45 4.47
CA PHE A 25 10.66 -3.84 4.87
C PHE A 25 10.82 -4.04 6.38
N GLU A 26 11.81 -3.41 7.01
CA GLU A 26 11.94 -3.38 8.48
C GLU A 26 10.73 -2.69 9.15
N ALA A 27 10.22 -1.60 8.56
CA ALA A 27 9.03 -0.93 9.06
C ALA A 27 7.76 -1.80 8.95
N LEU A 28 7.63 -2.59 7.88
CA LEU A 28 6.54 -3.56 7.74
C LEU A 28 6.61 -4.65 8.82
N GLU A 29 7.80 -5.20 9.09
CA GLU A 29 7.99 -6.17 10.18
C GLU A 29 7.66 -5.58 11.56
N GLN A 30 8.09 -4.35 11.83
CA GLN A 30 7.74 -3.64 13.07
C GLN A 30 6.23 -3.37 13.18
N ALA A 31 5.53 -3.22 12.06
CA ALA A 31 4.08 -3.08 12.04
C ALA A 31 3.34 -4.41 12.30
N GLY A 32 4.04 -5.55 12.19
CA GLY A 32 3.53 -6.90 12.44
C GLY A 32 3.44 -7.78 11.19
N MET A 33 3.92 -7.31 10.04
CA MET A 33 3.96 -8.09 8.79
C MET A 33 5.22 -8.95 8.75
N GLN A 34 5.11 -10.24 9.07
CA GLN A 34 6.27 -11.13 9.07
C GLN A 34 6.60 -11.58 7.65
N TYR A 35 7.82 -11.34 7.17
CA TYR A 35 8.26 -11.86 5.87
C TYR A 35 8.22 -13.39 5.86
N LEU A 36 7.62 -13.97 4.83
CA LEU A 36 7.61 -15.42 4.60
C LEU A 36 8.60 -15.82 3.52
N SER A 37 8.36 -15.36 2.29
CA SER A 37 9.13 -15.74 1.10
C SER A 37 8.96 -14.70 0.00
N GLY A 38 9.71 -14.85 -1.09
CA GLY A 38 9.31 -14.24 -2.34
C GLY A 38 8.09 -14.97 -2.92
N TYR A 39 7.39 -14.31 -3.84
CA TYR A 39 6.24 -14.90 -4.52
C TYR A 39 6.58 -15.24 -5.97
N TRP A 40 6.06 -16.37 -6.45
CA TRP A 40 6.21 -16.84 -7.84
C TRP A 40 7.68 -16.88 -8.28
N GLU A 41 8.12 -15.98 -9.14
CA GLU A 41 9.50 -15.99 -9.68
C GLU A 41 10.54 -15.62 -8.63
N ALA A 42 10.09 -15.06 -7.50
CA ALA A 42 10.93 -14.76 -6.36
C ALA A 42 10.91 -15.84 -5.28
N ASP A 43 10.18 -16.96 -5.44
CA ASP A 43 10.03 -18.01 -4.41
C ASP A 43 11.39 -18.56 -3.91
N GLY A 44 12.36 -18.68 -4.81
CA GLY A 44 13.73 -19.11 -4.47
C GLY A 44 14.66 -17.99 -3.99
N ASN A 45 14.22 -16.73 -3.94
CA ASN A 45 15.07 -15.62 -3.53
C ASN A 45 15.06 -15.41 -2.02
N SER A 46 16.25 -15.13 -1.49
CA SER A 46 16.38 -14.59 -0.14
C SER A 46 15.79 -13.18 -0.05
N ARG A 47 15.36 -12.79 1.16
CA ARG A 47 14.87 -11.44 1.45
C ARG A 47 15.85 -10.36 0.97
N ASN A 48 17.15 -10.56 1.17
CA ASN A 48 18.18 -9.58 0.77
C ASN A 48 18.30 -9.44 -0.74
N GLU A 49 18.18 -10.53 -1.51
CA GLU A 49 18.19 -10.47 -2.97
C GLU A 49 16.97 -9.71 -3.50
N ILE A 50 15.80 -9.90 -2.89
CA ILE A 50 14.59 -9.16 -3.23
C ILE A 50 14.75 -7.66 -2.93
N ILE A 51 15.27 -7.33 -1.74
CA ILE A 51 15.55 -5.95 -1.33
C ILE A 51 16.48 -5.27 -2.34
N GLN A 52 17.63 -5.88 -2.64
CA GLN A 52 18.62 -5.31 -3.55
C GLN A 52 18.08 -5.15 -4.98
N TRP A 53 17.34 -6.15 -5.48
CA TRP A 53 16.72 -6.11 -6.80
C TRP A 53 15.71 -4.96 -6.91
N ASN A 54 14.79 -4.86 -5.95
CA ASN A 54 13.76 -3.84 -5.96
C ASN A 54 14.33 -2.43 -5.75
N GLN A 55 15.33 -2.28 -4.87
CA GLN A 55 16.05 -1.02 -4.66
C GLN A 55 16.69 -0.54 -5.97
N MET A 56 17.51 -1.40 -6.61
CA MET A 56 18.17 -1.08 -7.87
C MET A 56 17.15 -0.68 -8.95
N LYS A 57 16.00 -1.35 -9.04
CA LYS A 57 14.96 -1.01 -10.01
C LYS A 57 14.31 0.34 -9.73
N LEU A 58 13.98 0.64 -8.47
CA LEU A 58 13.44 1.96 -8.09
C LEU A 58 14.44 3.08 -8.39
N GLU A 59 15.73 2.87 -8.14
CA GLU A 59 16.80 3.84 -8.44
C GLU A 59 16.98 4.08 -9.94
N LYS A 60 16.79 3.03 -10.76
CA LYS A 60 16.81 3.13 -12.22
C LYS A 60 15.51 3.68 -12.81
N ASP A 61 14.55 4.05 -11.98
CA ASP A 61 13.22 4.51 -12.40
C ASP A 61 12.54 3.52 -13.37
N PHE A 62 12.72 2.22 -13.13
CA PHE A 62 12.28 1.16 -14.04
C PHE A 62 10.76 1.08 -14.12
N GLN A 63 10.22 0.91 -15.32
CA GLN A 63 8.85 0.49 -15.55
C GLN A 63 8.87 -0.67 -16.54
N LEU A 64 8.14 -1.74 -16.24
CA LEU A 64 8.02 -2.86 -17.16
C LEU A 64 7.30 -2.39 -18.43
N GLY A 65 7.94 -2.56 -19.59
CA GLY A 65 7.32 -2.29 -20.88
C GLY A 65 6.26 -3.32 -21.25
N PHE A 66 5.28 -2.93 -22.08
CA PHE A 66 4.18 -3.82 -22.52
C PHE A 66 4.64 -5.12 -23.20
N THR A 67 5.85 -5.16 -23.74
CA THR A 67 6.43 -6.31 -24.46
C THR A 67 7.54 -6.99 -23.66
N GLU A 68 7.85 -6.51 -22.46
CA GLU A 68 8.90 -7.09 -21.63
C GLU A 68 8.38 -8.31 -20.86
N HIS A 69 9.27 -9.28 -20.64
CA HIS A 69 8.92 -10.46 -19.87
C HIS A 69 8.72 -10.09 -18.39
N TYR A 70 7.65 -10.59 -17.76
CA TYR A 70 7.29 -10.27 -16.37
C TYR A 70 8.37 -10.62 -15.34
N SER A 71 9.28 -11.55 -15.66
CA SER A 71 10.50 -11.84 -14.88
C SER A 71 11.46 -10.67 -14.71
N HIS A 72 11.33 -9.66 -15.56
CA HIS A 72 12.06 -8.41 -15.41
C HIS A 72 11.34 -7.44 -14.49
N ASP A 73 10.21 -7.78 -13.86
CA ASP A 73 9.49 -6.84 -13.01
C ASP A 73 10.07 -6.76 -11.58
N TYR A 74 9.43 -5.96 -10.73
CA TYR A 74 9.67 -5.95 -9.30
C TYR A 74 9.33 -7.32 -8.69
N LYS A 75 10.20 -7.77 -7.79
CA LYS A 75 10.01 -9.03 -7.07
C LYS A 75 8.96 -8.83 -5.98
N GLN A 76 7.97 -9.70 -6.01
CA GLN A 76 6.86 -9.71 -5.06
C GLN A 76 7.21 -10.56 -3.83
N VAL A 77 6.57 -10.27 -2.71
CA VAL A 77 6.82 -10.94 -1.42
C VAL A 77 5.52 -11.41 -0.78
N LEU A 78 5.60 -12.49 -0.01
CA LEU A 78 4.53 -12.98 0.85
C LEU A 78 4.81 -12.62 2.31
N TYR A 79 3.75 -12.28 3.02
CA TYR A 79 3.76 -11.99 4.45
C TYR A 79 2.80 -12.90 5.21
N SER A 80 3.19 -13.26 6.43
CA SER A 80 2.27 -13.80 7.44
C SER A 80 1.71 -12.64 8.23
N PHE A 81 0.38 -12.50 8.20
CA PHE A 81 -0.33 -11.49 8.95
C PHE A 81 -1.75 -11.96 9.27
N HIS A 82 -2.09 -11.96 10.56
CA HIS A 82 -3.43 -12.23 11.08
C HIS A 82 -4.10 -13.54 10.59
N GLY A 83 -3.33 -14.51 10.13
CA GLY A 83 -3.86 -15.79 9.64
C GLY A 83 -4.48 -15.74 8.25
N TYR A 84 -4.36 -14.62 7.53
CA TYR A 84 -4.79 -14.56 6.13
C TYR A 84 -4.00 -15.54 5.27
N SER A 85 -4.64 -16.14 4.28
CA SER A 85 -4.03 -17.19 3.45
C SER A 85 -2.95 -16.64 2.53
N GLU A 86 -3.15 -15.41 2.03
CA GLU A 86 -2.19 -14.71 1.17
C GLU A 86 -2.19 -13.23 1.50
N VAL A 87 -1.04 -12.71 1.97
CA VAL A 87 -0.79 -11.26 2.01
C VAL A 87 0.41 -10.97 1.15
N ARG A 88 0.16 -10.39 -0.03
CA ARG A 88 1.20 -10.18 -1.05
C ARG A 88 1.57 -8.72 -1.14
N GLY A 89 2.86 -8.45 -1.29
CA GLY A 89 3.40 -7.10 -1.40
C GLY A 89 4.27 -6.91 -2.64
N PHE A 90 4.10 -5.81 -3.36
CA PHE A 90 4.90 -5.50 -4.55
C PHE A 90 4.99 -4.00 -4.85
N TRP A 91 6.03 -3.62 -5.59
CA TRP A 91 6.26 -2.23 -5.98
C TRP A 91 5.64 -1.93 -7.34
N MET A 92 5.07 -0.74 -7.48
CA MET A 92 4.57 -0.15 -8.72
C MET A 92 5.26 1.20 -8.92
N ASN A 93 5.93 1.37 -10.05
CA ASN A 93 6.72 2.56 -10.32
C ASN A 93 6.01 3.53 -11.28
N GLN A 94 6.12 4.85 -11.02
CA GLN A 94 5.38 5.92 -11.73
C GLN A 94 3.85 5.71 -11.70
N TYR A 95 3.37 5.15 -10.58
CA TYR A 95 1.95 4.85 -10.34
C TYR A 95 1.54 5.41 -8.96
N PRO A 96 0.34 6.02 -8.82
CA PRO A 96 -0.68 6.23 -9.86
C PRO A 96 -0.34 7.37 -10.83
N GLU A 97 0.70 8.15 -10.55
CA GLU A 97 1.14 9.28 -11.38
C GLU A 97 2.66 9.33 -11.51
N LYS A 98 3.15 10.10 -12.49
CA LYS A 98 4.58 10.31 -12.68
C LYS A 98 5.23 11.00 -11.48
N GLY A 99 6.46 10.61 -11.16
CA GLY A 99 7.22 11.12 -10.01
C GLY A 99 6.84 10.47 -8.69
N CYS A 100 6.04 9.41 -8.71
CA CYS A 100 5.66 8.62 -7.54
C CYS A 100 6.05 7.15 -7.72
N PHE A 101 6.11 6.44 -6.60
CA PHE A 101 6.16 4.99 -6.58
C PHE A 101 5.29 4.50 -5.43
N THR A 102 4.72 3.32 -5.57
CA THR A 102 3.70 2.78 -4.68
C THR A 102 4.09 1.37 -4.27
N TYR A 103 3.89 1.04 -3.00
CA TYR A 103 3.87 -0.35 -2.56
C TYR A 103 2.43 -0.79 -2.40
N GLU A 104 2.03 -1.82 -3.12
CA GLU A 104 0.72 -2.44 -2.99
C GLU A 104 0.82 -3.61 -2.01
N LEU A 105 -0.02 -3.59 -0.98
CA LEU A 105 -0.31 -4.76 -0.15
C LEU A 105 -1.68 -5.27 -0.54
N ILE A 106 -1.79 -6.53 -0.90
CA ILE A 106 -3.06 -7.13 -1.32
C ILE A 106 -3.41 -8.37 -0.49
N ILE A 107 -4.71 -8.56 -0.28
CA ILE A 107 -5.32 -9.67 0.46
C ILE A 107 -6.53 -10.14 -0.34
N PRO A 108 -6.77 -11.47 -0.49
CA PRO A 108 -7.97 -11.97 -1.15
C PRO A 108 -9.25 -11.34 -0.58
N GLU A 109 -10.15 -10.89 -1.46
CA GLU A 109 -11.39 -10.20 -1.06
C GLU A 109 -12.31 -11.11 -0.23
N ASP A 110 -12.35 -12.39 -0.53
CA ASP A 110 -13.16 -13.39 0.16
C ASP A 110 -12.74 -13.64 1.62
N GLU A 111 -11.53 -13.21 2.01
CA GLU A 111 -11.05 -13.28 3.38
C GLU A 111 -11.36 -12.05 4.23
N VAL A 112 -11.77 -10.94 3.60
CA VAL A 112 -11.94 -9.65 4.31
C VAL A 112 -13.30 -9.00 4.06
N LEU A 113 -13.98 -9.33 2.96
CA LEU A 113 -15.29 -8.81 2.60
C LEU A 113 -16.38 -9.84 2.91
N THR A 114 -17.60 -9.34 3.17
CA THR A 114 -18.78 -10.20 3.34
C THR A 114 -19.12 -11.06 2.10
N HIS A 115 -18.68 -10.63 0.92
CA HIS A 115 -18.69 -11.39 -0.33
C HIS A 115 -17.65 -10.81 -1.30
N GLU A 116 -17.08 -11.67 -2.16
CA GLU A 116 -16.15 -11.27 -3.22
C GLU A 116 -16.83 -10.34 -4.24
N GLY A 117 -16.05 -9.44 -4.86
CA GLY A 117 -16.50 -8.62 -6.00
C GLY A 117 -17.34 -7.39 -5.61
N GLY A 118 -17.11 -6.81 -4.43
CA GLY A 118 -17.75 -5.57 -4.00
C GLY A 118 -18.53 -5.62 -2.69
N GLY A 119 -18.26 -6.61 -1.83
CA GLY A 119 -18.81 -6.68 -0.48
C GLY A 119 -18.31 -5.57 0.45
N VAL A 120 -18.92 -5.47 1.63
CA VAL A 120 -18.46 -4.55 2.67
C VAL A 120 -17.31 -5.20 3.43
N LEU A 121 -16.25 -4.44 3.73
CA LEU A 121 -15.16 -4.90 4.59
C LEU A 121 -15.73 -5.26 5.97
N GLU A 122 -15.54 -6.50 6.40
CA GLU A 122 -16.09 -6.94 7.68
C GLU A 122 -15.49 -6.15 8.84
N LYS A 123 -16.28 -5.89 9.87
CA LYS A 123 -15.90 -4.96 10.95
C LYS A 123 -14.68 -5.41 11.76
N GLU A 124 -14.41 -6.70 11.81
CA GLU A 124 -13.21 -7.26 12.42
C GLU A 124 -11.97 -6.93 11.56
N HIS A 125 -12.01 -7.31 10.28
CA HIS A 125 -10.95 -7.04 9.31
C HIS A 125 -10.68 -5.54 9.11
N GLU A 126 -11.72 -4.70 9.12
CA GLU A 126 -11.59 -3.24 9.10
C GLU A 126 -10.70 -2.73 10.24
N LYS A 127 -10.93 -3.20 11.47
CA LYS A 127 -10.12 -2.79 12.64
C LYS A 127 -8.68 -3.27 12.50
N ILE A 128 -8.48 -4.52 12.10
CA ILE A 128 -7.16 -5.13 11.94
C ILE A 128 -6.33 -4.35 10.91
N LEU A 129 -6.91 -4.10 9.73
CA LEU A 129 -6.23 -3.43 8.63
C LEU A 129 -6.01 -1.94 8.91
N MET A 130 -6.94 -1.30 9.62
CA MET A 130 -6.77 0.08 10.05
C MET A 130 -5.65 0.23 11.09
N GLU A 131 -5.53 -0.70 12.05
CA GLU A 131 -4.41 -0.71 12.99
C GLU A 131 -3.08 -1.01 12.31
N LEU A 132 -3.05 -1.93 11.34
CA LEU A 132 -1.88 -2.16 10.50
C LEU A 132 -1.46 -0.86 9.77
N ALA A 133 -2.41 -0.20 9.09
CA ALA A 133 -2.14 1.02 8.35
C ALA A 133 -1.60 2.15 9.25
N LYS A 134 -2.13 2.30 10.47
CA LYS A 134 -1.62 3.25 11.47
C LYS A 134 -0.19 2.95 11.89
N ARG A 135 0.18 1.68 12.06
CA ARG A 135 1.56 1.29 12.40
C ARG A 135 2.52 1.54 11.25
N ILE A 136 2.15 1.12 10.03
CA ILE A 136 2.96 1.35 8.85
C ILE A 136 3.13 2.85 8.58
N TRP A 137 2.10 3.67 8.86
CA TRP A 137 2.12 5.11 8.70
C TRP A 137 3.31 5.80 9.39
N GLU A 138 3.83 5.22 10.48
CA GLU A 138 5.01 5.76 11.18
C GLU A 138 6.28 5.77 10.32
N PHE A 139 6.32 5.04 9.20
CA PHE A 139 7.37 5.19 8.18
C PHE A 139 7.20 6.53 7.45
N SER A 140 8.08 7.49 7.79
CA SER A 140 7.92 8.93 7.55
C SER A 140 7.81 9.35 6.08
N TYR A 141 8.20 8.47 5.15
CA TYR A 141 8.19 8.72 3.72
C TYR A 141 6.83 8.46 3.04
N ILE A 142 5.93 7.69 3.66
CA ILE A 142 4.60 7.38 3.09
C ILE A 142 3.76 8.65 2.98
N ARG A 143 3.27 9.00 1.80
CA ARG A 143 2.45 10.20 1.59
C ARG A 143 0.96 9.96 1.80
N SER A 144 0.50 8.77 1.44
CA SER A 144 -0.85 8.31 1.69
C SER A 144 -0.88 6.79 1.79
N ILE A 145 -1.85 6.28 2.54
CA ILE A 145 -2.31 4.89 2.48
C ILE A 145 -3.77 4.95 2.02
N GLN A 146 -4.08 4.35 0.89
CA GLN A 146 -5.43 4.32 0.32
C GLN A 146 -5.89 2.88 0.20
N THR A 147 -7.17 2.61 0.44
CA THR A 147 -7.74 1.25 0.34
C THR A 147 -8.66 1.13 -0.86
N GLY A 148 -8.67 -0.03 -1.49
CA GLY A 148 -9.44 -0.27 -2.70
C GLY A 148 -9.72 -1.75 -2.95
N LEU A 149 -10.52 -1.98 -3.98
CA LEU A 149 -10.82 -3.30 -4.55
C LEU A 149 -10.16 -3.43 -5.93
N GLU A 150 -10.03 -4.66 -6.43
CA GLU A 150 -9.34 -4.94 -7.70
C GLU A 150 -9.99 -4.24 -8.90
N GLY A 151 -11.33 -4.18 -8.92
CA GLY A 151 -12.11 -3.59 -10.02
C GLY A 151 -12.23 -2.06 -10.00
N ASP A 152 -11.72 -1.41 -8.96
CA ASP A 152 -11.82 0.04 -8.82
C ASP A 152 -10.74 0.78 -9.64
N ASP A 153 -11.00 2.05 -9.93
CA ASP A 153 -9.99 2.96 -10.49
C ASP A 153 -8.72 3.09 -9.62
N ALA A 154 -7.64 3.58 -10.22
CA ALA A 154 -6.40 3.86 -9.53
C ALA A 154 -6.58 4.82 -8.33
N SER A 155 -5.81 4.61 -7.27
CA SER A 155 -5.72 5.51 -6.12
C SER A 155 -5.38 6.93 -6.55
N ALA A 156 -5.88 7.94 -5.84
CA ALA A 156 -5.58 9.34 -6.14
C ALA A 156 -4.08 9.61 -5.95
N GLY A 157 -3.46 10.29 -6.91
CA GLY A 157 -2.03 10.62 -6.83
C GLY A 157 -1.74 11.82 -5.93
N PRO A 158 -0.49 11.99 -5.43
CA PRO A 158 -0.10 13.16 -4.65
C PRO A 158 -0.39 14.52 -5.29
N ALA A 159 -0.24 14.67 -6.61
CA ALA A 159 -0.54 15.92 -7.30
C ALA A 159 -2.05 16.17 -7.37
N GLU A 160 -2.84 15.13 -7.64
CA GLU A 160 -4.31 15.22 -7.64
C GLU A 160 -4.87 15.54 -6.25
N MET A 161 -4.35 14.89 -5.20
CA MET A 161 -4.76 15.17 -3.82
C MET A 161 -4.42 16.60 -3.39
N LYS A 162 -3.30 17.18 -3.87
CA LYS A 162 -3.00 18.62 -3.65
C LYS A 162 -4.02 19.54 -4.31
N GLN A 163 -4.67 19.08 -5.38
CA GLN A 163 -5.75 19.80 -6.08
C GLN A 163 -7.12 19.55 -5.46
N GLY A 164 -7.20 18.75 -4.38
CA GLY A 164 -8.45 18.45 -3.68
C GLY A 164 -9.20 17.23 -4.19
N LYS A 165 -8.60 16.38 -5.04
CA LYS A 165 -9.19 15.08 -5.39
C LYS A 165 -9.27 14.22 -4.12
N ALA A 166 -10.45 13.67 -3.87
CA ALA A 166 -10.70 12.78 -2.74
C ALA A 166 -9.83 11.51 -2.84
N PRO A 167 -9.40 10.93 -1.70
CA PRO A 167 -8.62 9.71 -1.72
C PRO A 167 -9.53 8.52 -2.01
N LYS A 168 -8.96 7.48 -2.61
CA LYS A 168 -9.63 6.19 -2.71
C LYS A 168 -9.73 5.55 -1.33
N MET A 169 -10.92 5.06 -0.99
CA MET A 169 -11.19 4.51 0.34
C MET A 169 -12.32 3.48 0.35
N HIS A 170 -11.93 2.25 0.66
CA HIS A 170 -12.77 1.08 0.90
C HIS A 170 -12.32 0.42 2.22
N PRO A 171 -12.80 0.83 3.41
CA PRO A 171 -13.59 2.03 3.71
C PRO A 171 -12.74 3.22 4.20
N PHE A 172 -11.40 3.12 4.24
CA PHE A 172 -10.56 4.13 4.89
C PHE A 172 -9.33 4.56 4.09
N ALA A 173 -8.80 5.74 4.41
CA ALA A 173 -7.52 6.22 3.89
C ALA A 173 -6.77 7.01 4.98
N ILE A 174 -5.45 7.01 4.92
CA ILE A 174 -4.59 7.84 5.78
C ILE A 174 -3.81 8.80 4.89
N LEU A 175 -3.93 10.10 5.14
CA LEU A 175 -3.24 11.14 4.37
C LEU A 175 -2.31 11.97 5.25
N GLY A 176 -1.19 12.40 4.66
CA GLY A 176 -0.29 13.37 5.29
C GLY A 176 -0.90 14.75 5.41
N GLU A 177 -0.40 15.57 6.35
CA GLU A 177 -0.95 16.90 6.65
C GLU A 177 -1.10 17.81 5.42
N LYS A 178 -0.17 17.73 4.47
CA LYS A 178 -0.20 18.52 3.21
C LYS A 178 -1.36 18.18 2.27
N TYR A 179 -2.04 17.06 2.49
CA TYR A 179 -3.18 16.62 1.68
C TYR A 179 -4.47 16.63 2.50
N MET A 180 -4.49 17.31 3.64
CA MET A 180 -5.68 17.38 4.46
C MET A 180 -6.81 18.07 3.70
N MET A 181 -7.93 17.37 3.59
CA MET A 181 -9.17 17.87 3.02
C MET A 181 -10.14 18.18 4.16
N LYS A 182 -10.57 19.44 4.23
CA LYS A 182 -11.58 19.87 5.19
C LYS A 182 -12.95 19.40 4.69
N GLU A 183 -13.72 18.76 5.56
CA GLU A 183 -15.16 18.51 5.39
C GLU A 183 -15.55 17.79 4.09
N ILE A 184 -15.17 16.51 3.97
CA ILE A 184 -15.71 15.65 2.91
C ILE A 184 -17.05 15.08 3.38
N LYS A 185 -18.14 15.38 2.66
CA LYS A 185 -19.49 14.92 2.99
C LYS A 185 -19.54 13.40 3.12
N GLY A 186 -20.06 12.90 4.23
CA GLY A 186 -20.21 11.47 4.50
C GLY A 186 -18.96 10.77 5.04
N LEU A 187 -17.86 11.50 5.26
CA LEU A 187 -16.64 10.95 5.85
C LEU A 187 -16.38 11.51 7.24
N MET A 188 -15.90 10.64 8.12
CA MET A 188 -15.32 11.03 9.38
C MET A 188 -13.82 11.24 9.22
N ILE A 189 -13.31 12.27 9.85
CA ILE A 189 -11.90 12.62 9.84
C ILE A 189 -11.39 12.56 11.28
N ARG A 190 -10.32 11.81 11.52
CA ARG A 190 -9.63 11.75 12.82
C ARG A 190 -8.15 12.07 12.65
N PRO A 191 -7.56 12.94 13.49
CA PRO A 191 -6.12 13.11 13.51
C PRO A 191 -5.46 11.82 14.03
N LEU A 192 -4.33 11.47 13.44
CA LEU A 192 -3.42 10.47 13.98
C LEU A 192 -2.46 11.14 14.95
N ASN A 193 -2.54 10.73 16.22
CA ASN A 193 -1.76 11.28 17.33
C ASN A 193 -0.52 10.42 17.65
N GLY A 194 -0.03 9.65 16.67
CA GLY A 194 1.20 8.86 16.77
C GLY A 194 2.46 9.75 16.77
N LYS A 195 3.64 9.14 16.57
CA LYS A 195 4.87 9.95 16.43
C LYS A 195 4.82 10.78 15.16
N ARG A 196 4.06 10.32 14.17
CA ARG A 196 3.82 11.01 12.92
C ARG A 196 2.38 11.49 12.80
N LYS A 197 2.23 12.80 12.54
CA LYS A 197 0.94 13.41 12.25
C LYS A 197 0.37 12.90 10.92
N GLY A 198 -0.95 12.82 10.85
CA GLY A 198 -1.70 12.41 9.66
C GLY A 198 -3.20 12.49 9.93
N TRP A 199 -3.98 12.19 8.91
CA TRP A 199 -5.43 12.25 8.96
C TRP A 199 -6.01 10.94 8.46
N LEU A 200 -6.74 10.25 9.33
CA LEU A 200 -7.52 9.07 8.99
C LEU A 200 -8.91 9.49 8.53
N TYR A 201 -9.24 9.14 7.29
CA TYR A 201 -10.55 9.28 6.68
C TYR A 201 -11.22 7.91 6.68
N TYR A 202 -12.48 7.83 7.07
CA TYR A 202 -13.25 6.59 7.05
C TYR A 202 -14.74 6.89 6.90
N ARG A 203 -15.49 5.98 6.29
CA ARG A 203 -16.95 6.11 6.13
C ARG A 203 -17.65 5.87 7.48
N GLN A 204 -18.74 6.58 7.75
CA GLN A 204 -19.62 6.21 8.87
C GLN A 204 -20.23 4.83 8.59
N PRO A 205 -20.38 3.96 9.62
CA PRO A 205 -21.14 2.72 9.49
C PRO A 205 -22.59 2.97 9.07
#